data_AF-A0A838RAS5-F1
#
_entry.id   AF-A0A838RAS5-F1
#
_cell.length_a   1.000
_cell.length_b   1.000
_cell.length_c   1.000
_cell.angle_alpha   90.00
_cell.angle_beta   90.00
_cell.angle_gamma   90.00
#
_symmetry.space_group_name_H-M   'P 1'
#
loop_
_entity.id
_entity.type
_entity.pdbx_description
1 polymer ?
#
loop_
_entity_poly.entity_id
_entity_poly.type
_entity_poly.pdbx_seq_one_letter_code
_entity_poly.pdbx_strand_id
1 'polypeptide(L)'
;LMAGNGVVLKPSPFTPLIGQKIAELARQTDFPVGLLSVIHVEDKDASYLTSHPGVNKIIFTGSVETGRKVMASAAQVPTPVVLELGGKDAAIVAPDADLKRAVNGIVWFSMMNTGQTCAAVERVYVHTDVYDQFVEDAVSLVKQLKVGEGIQPGVEVGPLTNERQLQIVEGQVEDARNQGARVLVGGHRIPGAGYFYAPTVLVDVTPEMRVMREETFGPLLPIVRVHSMDEALEAANQGNYGLTGSIWTSNKQLGWELAHRMHVGGVNVNDHAFHFAEPGAGWGGIGGSGFGRTHGPFGLMEMVNPKFISVDMRSNALDAWWYPYNEQLVHLLRNSMRLLYGPGARRPWALLSLMLNTRTLQRINIARFAAAFRKWL
;
A
#
# COMPACT_ATOMS: atom_id res chain seq x y z
N LEU A 1 5.60 -9.17 17.01
CA LEU A 1 5.21 -10.20 18.00
C LEU A 1 4.95 -11.57 17.36
N MET A 2 3.90 -11.76 16.54
CA MET A 2 3.56 -13.09 15.98
C MET A 2 4.71 -13.77 15.21
N ALA A 3 5.53 -13.00 14.49
CA ALA A 3 6.71 -13.51 13.77
C ALA A 3 7.93 -13.81 14.66
N GLY A 4 7.82 -13.64 15.99
CA GLY A 4 8.93 -13.81 16.94
C GLY A 4 9.75 -12.54 17.24
N ASN A 5 9.36 -11.37 16.71
CA ASN A 5 10.09 -10.11 16.93
C ASN A 5 9.67 -9.40 18.21
N GLY A 6 10.65 -8.80 18.91
CA GLY A 6 10.42 -7.70 19.85
C GLY A 6 10.03 -6.41 19.12
N VAL A 7 9.26 -5.55 19.78
CA VAL A 7 8.65 -4.36 19.17
C VAL A 7 8.88 -3.13 20.04
N VAL A 8 9.34 -2.06 19.41
CA VAL A 8 9.31 -0.71 19.97
C VAL A 8 8.24 0.08 19.23
N LEU A 9 7.17 0.45 19.93
CA LEU A 9 6.05 1.23 19.39
C LEU A 9 6.20 2.70 19.77
N LYS A 10 6.33 3.58 18.78
CA LYS A 10 6.23 5.04 18.97
C LYS A 10 4.84 5.52 18.47
N PRO A 11 3.88 5.79 19.36
CA PRO A 11 2.60 6.36 18.98
C PRO A 11 2.76 7.84 18.52
N SER A 12 1.75 8.36 17.84
CA SER A 12 1.66 9.79 17.50
C SER A 12 1.61 10.65 18.77
N PRO A 13 2.28 11.81 18.81
CA PRO A 13 2.16 12.76 19.92
C PRO A 13 0.75 13.37 20.04
N PHE A 14 -0.07 13.26 19.00
CA PHE A 14 -1.47 13.72 19.02
C PHE A 14 -2.45 12.72 19.65
N THR A 15 -2.06 11.44 19.76
CA THR A 15 -2.91 10.38 20.35
C THR A 15 -2.16 9.53 21.38
N PRO A 16 -1.45 10.13 22.36
CA PRO A 16 -0.53 9.40 23.23
C PRO A 16 -1.25 8.41 24.16
N LEU A 17 -2.50 8.70 24.53
CA LEU A 17 -3.27 7.87 25.46
C LEU A 17 -3.54 6.45 24.92
N ILE A 18 -3.70 6.29 23.61
CA ILE A 18 -3.86 4.96 23.00
C ILE A 18 -2.58 4.14 23.18
N GLY A 19 -1.41 4.74 22.95
CA GLY A 19 -0.12 4.08 23.17
C GLY A 19 0.08 3.67 24.64
N GLN A 20 -0.30 4.55 25.57
CA GLN A 20 -0.27 4.22 27.01
C GLN A 20 -1.18 3.05 27.34
N LYS A 21 -2.39 3.00 26.77
CA LYS A 21 -3.31 1.88 26.99
C LYS A 21 -2.77 0.57 26.43
N ILE A 22 -2.14 0.59 25.26
CA ILE A 22 -1.44 -0.59 24.70
C ILE A 22 -0.35 -1.08 25.65
N ALA A 23 0.47 -0.17 26.21
CA ALA A 23 1.50 -0.52 27.17
C ALA A 23 0.92 -1.12 28.47
N GLU A 24 -0.19 -0.57 28.97
CA GLU A 24 -0.90 -1.09 30.13
C GLU A 24 -1.39 -2.52 29.89
N LEU A 25 -2.08 -2.76 28.76
CA LEU A 25 -2.59 -4.07 28.39
C LEU A 25 -1.47 -5.09 28.18
N ALA A 26 -0.35 -4.68 27.57
CA ALA A 26 0.81 -5.55 27.37
C ALA A 26 1.44 -6.01 28.69
N ARG A 27 1.37 -5.20 29.76
CA ARG A 27 1.84 -5.59 31.10
C ARG A 27 0.91 -6.57 31.82
N GLN A 28 -0.32 -6.73 31.33
CA GLN A 28 -1.29 -7.67 31.87
C GLN A 28 -1.22 -9.05 31.20
N THR A 29 -0.32 -9.24 30.23
CA THR A 29 -0.09 -10.53 29.56
C THR A 29 1.17 -11.20 30.11
N ASP A 30 1.39 -12.45 29.70
CA ASP A 30 2.62 -13.20 29.99
C ASP A 30 3.78 -12.84 29.04
N PHE A 31 3.74 -11.67 28.39
CA PHE A 31 4.83 -11.24 27.53
C PHE A 31 6.12 -11.03 28.33
N PRO A 32 7.27 -11.53 27.85
CA PRO A 32 8.56 -11.19 28.42
C PRO A 32 8.74 -9.68 28.54
N VAL A 33 9.34 -9.25 29.66
CA VAL A 33 9.63 -7.83 29.91
C VAL A 33 10.45 -7.25 28.75
N GLY A 34 9.98 -6.14 28.18
CA GLY A 34 10.63 -5.46 27.07
C GLY A 34 10.29 -6.02 25.68
N LEU A 35 9.54 -7.13 25.58
CA LEU A 35 9.14 -7.69 24.27
C LEU A 35 8.29 -6.70 23.46
N LEU A 36 7.41 -5.96 24.12
CA LEU A 36 6.73 -4.79 23.57
C LEU A 36 7.03 -3.59 24.47
N SER A 37 7.73 -2.60 23.91
CA SER A 37 8.04 -1.34 24.60
C SER A 37 7.34 -0.19 23.88
N VAL A 38 6.56 0.62 24.60
CA VAL A 38 5.95 1.84 24.05
C VAL A 38 6.76 3.04 24.48
N ILE A 39 7.22 3.85 23.53
CA ILE A 39 8.06 5.01 23.80
C ILE A 39 7.39 6.27 23.23
N HIS A 40 7.13 7.24 24.09
CA HIS A 40 6.62 8.54 23.71
C HIS A 40 7.80 9.47 23.41
N VAL A 41 7.91 9.87 22.15
CA VAL A 41 8.98 10.73 21.64
C VAL A 41 8.34 11.75 20.71
N GLU A 42 8.82 12.99 20.72
CA GLU A 42 8.42 14.01 19.74
C GLU A 42 8.90 13.64 18.33
N ASP A 43 8.27 14.18 17.29
CA ASP A 43 8.63 13.81 15.92
C ASP A 43 10.04 14.27 15.52
N LYS A 44 10.50 15.40 16.09
CA LYS A 44 11.86 15.92 15.88
C LYS A 44 12.96 14.97 16.38
N ASP A 45 12.65 14.14 17.38
CA ASP A 45 13.59 13.23 18.03
C ASP A 45 13.41 11.78 17.56
N ALA A 46 12.40 11.50 16.72
CA ALA A 46 12.08 10.15 16.24
C ALA A 46 13.20 9.53 15.39
N SER A 47 14.07 10.35 14.78
CA SER A 47 15.22 9.90 14.00
C SER A 47 16.20 9.05 14.81
N TYR A 48 16.28 9.26 16.13
CA TYR A 48 17.06 8.43 17.03
C TYR A 48 16.62 6.96 16.99
N LEU A 49 15.32 6.71 16.85
CA LEU A 49 14.78 5.34 16.74
C LEU A 49 15.04 4.76 15.34
N THR A 50 14.81 5.54 14.29
CA THR A 50 14.88 5.05 12.90
C THR A 50 16.30 4.88 12.39
N SER A 51 17.30 5.46 13.06
CA SER A 51 18.73 5.25 12.76
C SER A 51 19.43 4.34 13.77
N HIS A 52 18.71 3.78 14.75
CA HIS A 52 19.32 2.99 15.81
C HIS A 52 19.83 1.64 15.28
N PRO A 53 21.11 1.26 15.50
CA PRO A 53 21.70 0.07 14.89
C PRO A 53 21.09 -1.26 15.37
N GLY A 54 20.37 -1.25 16.49
CA GLY A 54 19.63 -2.40 17.01
C GLY A 54 18.25 -2.62 16.38
N VAL A 55 17.77 -1.73 15.50
CA VAL A 55 16.47 -1.89 14.83
C VAL A 55 16.68 -2.64 13.51
N ASN A 56 15.96 -3.75 13.32
CA ASN A 56 16.13 -4.60 12.12
C ASN A 56 15.07 -4.37 11.04
N LYS A 57 13.96 -3.72 11.38
CA LYS A 57 12.84 -3.43 10.48
C LYS A 57 12.06 -2.25 11.03
N ILE A 58 11.62 -1.35 10.16
CA ILE A 58 10.73 -0.24 10.54
C ILE A 58 9.43 -0.38 9.76
N ILE A 59 8.29 -0.31 10.45
CA ILE A 59 6.99 -0.08 9.82
C ILE A 59 6.61 1.34 10.20
N PHE A 60 6.43 2.20 9.20
CA PHE A 60 6.01 3.57 9.40
C PHE A 60 4.67 3.81 8.71
N THR A 61 3.73 4.38 9.47
CA THR A 61 2.45 4.85 8.95
C THR A 61 2.33 6.35 9.19
N GLY A 62 2.06 7.13 8.15
CA GLY A 62 1.95 8.58 8.26
C GLY A 62 2.06 9.33 6.93
N SER A 63 2.42 10.61 6.97
CA SER A 63 2.48 11.43 5.75
C SER A 63 3.63 11.06 4.83
N VAL A 64 3.48 11.33 3.53
CA VAL A 64 4.51 11.08 2.51
C VAL A 64 5.83 11.80 2.83
N GLU A 65 5.74 13.05 3.29
CA GLU A 65 6.91 13.84 3.67
C GLU A 65 7.68 13.19 4.82
N THR A 66 6.97 12.70 5.84
CA THR A 66 7.59 12.06 7.00
C THR A 66 8.14 10.69 6.65
N GLY A 67 7.43 9.91 5.81
CA GLY A 67 7.92 8.63 5.31
C GLY A 67 9.27 8.75 4.60
N ARG A 68 9.47 9.81 3.80
CA ARG A 68 10.76 10.11 3.17
C ARG A 68 11.86 10.39 4.20
N LYS A 69 11.56 11.14 5.26
CA LYS A 69 12.51 11.42 6.35
C LYS A 69 12.88 10.14 7.12
N VAL A 70 11.90 9.27 7.38
CA VAL A 70 12.12 7.96 8.01
C VAL A 70 13.01 7.09 7.15
N MET A 71 12.73 6.98 5.85
CA MET A 71 13.57 6.21 4.91
C MET A 71 14.99 6.77 4.83
N ALA A 72 15.16 8.09 4.79
CA ALA A 72 16.47 8.73 4.79
C ALA A 72 17.25 8.47 6.09
N SER A 73 16.57 8.49 7.24
CA SER A 73 17.18 8.14 8.53
C SER A 73 17.55 6.66 8.61
N ALA A 74 16.69 5.78 8.10
CA ALA A 74 16.91 4.32 8.06
C ALA A 74 18.02 3.92 7.07
N ALA A 75 18.39 4.78 6.12
CA ALA A 75 19.51 4.51 5.22
C ALA A 75 20.88 4.63 5.92
N GLN A 76 20.96 5.33 7.06
CA GLN A 76 22.22 5.50 7.81
C GLN A 76 22.73 4.17 8.39
N VAL A 77 21.81 3.30 8.79
CA VAL A 77 22.08 1.90 9.12
C VAL A 77 21.08 1.11 8.30
N PRO A 78 21.47 0.41 7.22
CA PRO A 78 20.61 0.01 6.11
C PRO A 78 19.44 -0.89 6.53
N THR A 79 18.45 -0.27 7.16
CA THR A 79 17.35 -0.90 7.87
C THR A 79 16.17 -0.94 6.92
N PRO A 80 15.67 -2.13 6.55
CA PRO A 80 14.49 -2.23 5.71
C PRO A 80 13.30 -1.50 6.32
N VAL A 81 12.52 -0.83 5.48
CA VAL A 81 11.31 -0.10 5.88
C VAL A 81 10.07 -0.64 5.14
N VAL A 82 8.92 -0.57 5.79
CA VAL A 82 7.59 -0.62 5.16
C VAL A 82 6.98 0.77 5.38
N LEU A 83 6.51 1.39 4.30
CA LEU A 83 5.94 2.73 4.33
C LEU A 83 4.47 2.65 3.93
N GLU A 84 3.60 2.86 4.91
CA GLU A 84 2.14 2.97 4.76
C GLU A 84 1.77 4.45 4.77
N LEU A 85 1.72 5.08 3.58
CA LEU A 85 1.62 6.53 3.48
C LEU A 85 0.21 6.99 3.09
N GLY A 86 0.05 8.30 2.94
CA GLY A 86 -1.21 8.92 2.56
C GLY A 86 -1.73 8.52 1.18
N GLY A 87 -2.95 8.96 0.89
CA GLY A 87 -3.68 8.64 -0.34
C GLY A 87 -4.36 9.84 -0.97
N LYS A 88 -5.00 9.58 -2.11
CA LYS A 88 -5.92 10.50 -2.79
C LYS A 88 -6.93 9.66 -3.54
N ASP A 89 -7.58 8.77 -2.80
CA ASP A 89 -8.21 7.59 -3.37
C ASP A 89 -9.40 7.99 -4.25
N ALA A 90 -9.50 7.29 -5.37
CA ALA A 90 -10.50 7.55 -6.40
C ALA A 90 -11.67 6.58 -6.28
N ALA A 91 -12.88 7.09 -6.47
CA ALA A 91 -14.08 6.31 -6.69
C ALA A 91 -14.63 6.56 -8.09
N ILE A 92 -14.79 5.51 -8.89
CA ILE A 92 -15.36 5.56 -10.24
C ILE A 92 -16.79 5.04 -10.18
N VAL A 93 -17.76 5.82 -10.64
CA VAL A 93 -19.19 5.47 -10.67
C VAL A 93 -19.65 5.32 -12.13
N ALA A 94 -19.96 4.08 -12.50
CA ALA A 94 -20.43 3.70 -13.82
C ALA A 94 -21.91 4.06 -14.04
N PRO A 95 -22.38 4.15 -15.30
CA PRO A 95 -23.79 4.48 -15.59
C PRO A 95 -24.80 3.44 -15.07
N ASP A 96 -24.35 2.20 -14.85
CA ASP A 96 -25.17 1.09 -14.35
C ASP A 96 -25.00 0.84 -12.84
N ALA A 97 -24.36 1.76 -12.12
CA ALA A 97 -24.15 1.63 -10.68
C ALA A 97 -25.48 1.63 -9.91
N ASP A 98 -25.56 0.83 -8.84
CA ASP A 98 -26.57 1.06 -7.80
C ASP A 98 -26.24 2.38 -7.09
N LEU A 99 -26.89 3.47 -7.52
CA LEU A 99 -26.61 4.81 -7.03
C LEU A 99 -26.85 4.95 -5.53
N LYS A 100 -27.88 4.29 -4.99
CA LYS A 100 -28.15 4.33 -3.56
C LYS A 100 -26.96 3.75 -2.80
N ARG A 101 -26.47 2.58 -3.22
CA ARG A 101 -25.28 1.98 -2.59
C ARG A 101 -24.03 2.82 -2.80
N ALA A 102 -23.80 3.31 -4.03
CA ALA A 102 -22.63 4.11 -4.37
C ALA A 102 -22.54 5.40 -3.55
N VAL A 103 -23.63 6.18 -3.49
CA VAL A 103 -23.68 7.43 -2.72
C VAL A 103 -23.45 7.17 -1.24
N ASN A 104 -24.16 6.21 -0.64
CA ASN A 104 -24.02 5.91 0.79
C ASN A 104 -22.61 5.45 1.14
N GLY A 105 -22.02 4.57 0.33
CA GLY A 105 -20.66 4.09 0.53
C GLY A 105 -19.63 5.20 0.36
N ILE A 106 -19.65 5.91 -0.78
CA ILE A 106 -18.68 6.96 -1.10
C ILE A 106 -18.71 8.09 -0.07
N VAL A 107 -19.89 8.59 0.31
CA VAL A 107 -20.00 9.63 1.34
C VAL A 107 -19.48 9.13 2.66
N TRP A 108 -19.80 7.90 3.07
CA TRP A 108 -19.31 7.34 4.33
C TRP A 108 -17.79 7.23 4.34
N PHE A 109 -17.17 6.67 3.29
CA PHE A 109 -15.71 6.52 3.20
C PHE A 109 -14.96 7.85 3.05
N SER A 110 -15.60 8.88 2.52
CA SER A 110 -15.04 10.25 2.47
C SER A 110 -15.10 10.96 3.82
N MET A 111 -16.13 10.69 4.63
CA MET A 111 -16.42 11.46 5.85
C MET A 111 -16.11 10.72 7.15
N MET A 112 -15.97 9.39 7.14
CA MET A 112 -15.66 8.61 8.33
C MET A 112 -14.34 9.07 8.96
N ASN A 113 -14.27 9.05 10.30
CA ASN A 113 -13.16 9.65 11.04
C ASN A 113 -12.90 11.13 10.67
N THR A 114 -13.94 11.86 10.26
CA THR A 114 -13.84 13.24 9.78
C THR A 114 -12.95 13.34 8.53
N GLY A 115 -12.97 12.33 7.66
CA GLY A 115 -12.11 12.21 6.48
C GLY A 115 -10.62 12.00 6.78
N GLN A 116 -10.25 11.78 8.05
CA GLN A 116 -8.86 11.55 8.47
C GLN A 116 -8.49 10.06 8.33
N THR A 117 -8.64 9.53 7.12
CA THR A 117 -8.26 8.16 6.76
C THR A 117 -7.40 8.21 5.52
N CYS A 118 -6.24 7.53 5.51
CA CYS A 118 -5.34 7.54 4.36
C CYS A 118 -5.99 6.98 3.08
N ALA A 119 -6.95 6.07 3.26
CA ALA A 119 -7.78 5.49 2.21
C ALA A 119 -9.19 6.11 2.14
N ALA A 120 -9.34 7.38 2.54
CA ALA A 120 -10.60 8.10 2.35
C ALA A 120 -10.85 8.36 0.85
N VAL A 121 -12.11 8.29 0.42
CA VAL A 121 -12.47 8.73 -0.93
C VAL A 121 -12.30 10.25 -1.00
N GLU A 122 -11.32 10.69 -1.78
CA GLU A 122 -11.01 12.11 -1.95
C GLU A 122 -11.18 12.59 -3.39
N ARG A 123 -11.52 11.72 -4.33
CA ARG A 123 -11.87 12.07 -5.72
C ARG A 123 -12.98 11.15 -6.21
N VAL A 124 -14.10 11.71 -6.67
CA VAL A 124 -15.20 10.92 -7.25
C VAL A 124 -15.34 11.26 -8.72
N TYR A 125 -15.30 10.25 -9.59
CA TYR A 125 -15.50 10.37 -11.03
C TYR A 125 -16.81 9.67 -11.39
N VAL A 126 -17.82 10.44 -11.80
CA VAL A 126 -19.18 9.94 -12.03
C VAL A 126 -19.55 10.10 -13.50
N HIS A 127 -20.02 9.01 -14.11
CA HIS A 127 -20.49 9.03 -15.48
C HIS A 127 -21.63 10.03 -15.69
N THR A 128 -21.60 10.74 -16.83
CA THR A 128 -22.56 11.79 -17.15
C THR A 128 -24.02 11.37 -17.04
N ASP A 129 -24.35 10.11 -17.35
CA ASP A 129 -25.72 9.58 -17.32
C ASP A 129 -26.33 9.55 -15.91
N VAL A 130 -25.49 9.52 -14.87
CA VAL A 130 -25.93 9.40 -13.46
C VAL A 130 -25.39 10.52 -12.57
N TYR A 131 -24.64 11.47 -13.16
CA TYR A 131 -23.95 12.53 -12.42
C TYR A 131 -24.89 13.40 -11.59
N ASP A 132 -25.95 13.94 -12.21
CA ASP A 132 -26.81 14.92 -11.53
C ASP A 132 -27.54 14.28 -10.34
N GLN A 133 -28.05 13.06 -10.52
CA GLN A 133 -28.70 12.30 -9.43
C GLN A 133 -27.72 11.95 -8.32
N PHE A 134 -26.50 11.50 -8.66
CA PHE A 134 -25.47 11.19 -7.67
C PHE A 134 -25.12 12.42 -6.82
N VAL A 135 -24.96 13.58 -7.46
CA VAL A 135 -24.65 14.84 -6.77
C VAL A 135 -25.80 15.26 -5.85
N GLU A 136 -27.04 15.20 -6.32
CA GLU A 136 -28.23 15.53 -5.52
C GLU A 136 -28.31 14.64 -4.26
N ASP A 137 -28.17 13.32 -4.44
CA ASP A 137 -28.24 12.35 -3.35
C ASP A 137 -27.07 12.53 -2.36
N ALA A 138 -25.86 12.79 -2.85
CA ALA A 138 -24.69 13.05 -2.01
C ALA A 138 -24.87 14.33 -1.17
N VAL A 139 -25.35 15.42 -1.78
CA VAL A 139 -25.65 16.66 -1.05
C VAL A 139 -26.74 16.43 0.00
N SER A 140 -27.79 15.70 -0.35
CA SER A 140 -28.89 15.37 0.57
C SER A 140 -28.41 14.57 1.77
N LEU A 141 -27.57 13.56 1.54
CA LEU A 141 -26.99 12.73 2.61
C LEU A 141 -26.03 13.55 3.48
N VAL A 142 -25.13 14.33 2.90
CA VAL A 142 -24.16 15.13 3.64
C VAL A 142 -24.85 16.19 4.53
N LYS A 143 -25.97 16.77 4.09
CA LYS A 143 -26.77 17.71 4.90
C LYS A 143 -27.37 17.07 6.16
N GLN A 144 -27.56 15.75 6.17
CA GLN A 144 -28.15 15.03 7.30
C GLN A 144 -27.10 14.64 8.35
N LEU A 145 -25.80 14.74 8.02
CA LEU A 145 -24.74 14.32 8.92
C LEU A 145 -24.71 15.17 10.19
N LYS A 146 -24.77 14.52 11.35
CA LYS A 146 -24.66 15.20 12.64
C LYS A 146 -23.20 15.44 13.00
N VAL A 147 -22.78 16.71 12.98
CA VAL A 147 -21.45 17.14 13.43
C VAL A 147 -21.48 17.45 14.92
N GLY A 148 -20.48 16.98 15.67
CA GLY A 148 -20.40 17.22 17.10
C GLY A 148 -19.23 16.52 17.78
N GLU A 149 -19.25 16.49 19.11
CA GLU A 149 -18.21 15.82 19.88
C GLU A 149 -18.27 14.29 19.69
N GLY A 150 -17.14 13.67 19.33
CA GLY A 150 -17.11 12.28 18.85
C GLY A 150 -17.49 11.20 19.88
N ILE A 151 -17.60 11.55 21.17
CA ILE A 151 -18.08 10.61 22.21
C ILE A 151 -19.61 10.65 22.39
N GLN A 152 -20.30 11.61 21.75
CA GLN A 152 -21.73 11.77 21.92
C GLN A 152 -22.52 10.84 21.00
N PRO A 153 -23.54 10.12 21.51
CA PRO A 153 -24.38 9.26 20.68
C PRO A 153 -25.04 10.00 19.51
N GLY A 154 -24.98 9.35 18.35
CA GLY A 154 -25.57 9.84 17.09
C GLY A 154 -24.76 10.90 16.37
N VAL A 155 -23.61 11.34 16.89
CA VAL A 155 -22.65 12.16 16.13
C VAL A 155 -21.96 11.28 15.09
N GLU A 156 -21.89 11.74 13.85
CA GLU A 156 -21.30 11.01 12.72
C GLU A 156 -19.97 11.63 12.28
N VAL A 157 -19.78 12.94 12.47
CA VAL A 157 -18.56 13.66 12.12
C VAL A 157 -18.04 14.44 13.31
N GLY A 158 -16.78 14.21 13.67
CA GLY A 158 -16.10 14.84 14.80
C GLY A 158 -15.30 16.08 14.40
N PRO A 159 -14.46 16.61 15.31
CA PRO A 159 -13.47 17.60 14.95
C PRO A 159 -12.29 16.96 14.20
N LEU A 160 -11.53 17.77 13.49
CA LEU A 160 -10.18 17.42 13.03
C LEU A 160 -9.22 17.33 14.23
N THR A 161 -8.12 16.61 14.05
CA THR A 161 -7.19 16.29 15.14
C THR A 161 -6.49 17.52 15.71
N ASN A 162 -6.15 18.51 14.87
CA ASN A 162 -5.43 19.71 15.27
C ASN A 162 -5.74 20.91 14.36
N GLU A 163 -5.32 22.10 14.79
CA GLU A 163 -5.55 23.35 14.06
C GLU A 163 -4.87 23.38 12.70
N ARG A 164 -3.65 22.83 12.57
CA ARG A 164 -2.94 22.78 11.29
C ARG A 164 -3.76 22.01 10.24
N GLN A 165 -4.38 20.91 10.63
CA GLN A 165 -5.21 20.12 9.74
C GLN A 165 -6.47 20.89 9.32
N LEU A 166 -7.10 21.62 10.24
CA LEU A 166 -8.21 22.52 9.93
C LEU A 166 -7.84 23.58 8.88
N GLN A 167 -6.66 24.19 9.02
CA GLN A 167 -6.15 25.20 8.08
C GLN A 167 -5.85 24.61 6.69
N ILE A 168 -5.39 23.36 6.61
CA ILE A 168 -5.17 22.66 5.33
C ILE A 168 -6.51 22.48 4.60
N VAL A 169 -7.52 21.95 5.30
CA VAL A 169 -8.86 21.70 4.73
C VAL A 169 -9.50 23.01 4.26
N GLU A 170 -9.51 24.04 5.10
CA GLU A 170 -10.03 25.36 4.72
C GLU A 170 -9.27 25.94 3.53
N GLY A 171 -7.94 25.88 3.55
CA GLY A 171 -7.11 26.41 2.47
C GLY A 171 -7.33 25.71 1.13
N GLN A 172 -7.62 24.41 1.11
CA GLN A 172 -7.98 23.69 -0.11
C GLN A 172 -9.37 24.05 -0.63
N VAL A 173 -10.35 24.28 0.25
CA VAL A 173 -11.69 24.73 -0.15
C VAL A 173 -11.65 26.15 -0.72
N GLU A 174 -10.92 27.06 -0.09
CA GLU A 174 -10.75 28.43 -0.58
C GLU A 174 -9.98 28.47 -1.90
N ASP A 175 -8.93 27.66 -2.05
CA ASP A 175 -8.24 27.47 -3.33
C ASP A 175 -9.20 27.02 -4.44
N ALA A 176 -10.02 26.00 -4.18
CA ALA A 176 -10.98 25.49 -5.14
C ALA A 176 -12.04 26.56 -5.53
N ARG A 177 -12.57 27.30 -4.54
CA ARG A 177 -13.53 28.41 -4.79
C ARG A 177 -12.92 29.50 -5.68
N ASN A 178 -11.69 29.92 -5.38
CA ASN A 178 -10.99 30.95 -6.15
C ASN A 178 -10.71 30.53 -7.60
N GLN A 179 -10.63 29.22 -7.85
CA GLN A 179 -10.45 28.63 -9.18
C GLN A 179 -11.77 28.23 -9.87
N GLY A 180 -12.93 28.53 -9.26
CA GLY A 180 -14.25 28.37 -9.89
C GLY A 180 -15.05 27.14 -9.46
N ALA A 181 -14.55 26.32 -8.52
CA ALA A 181 -15.34 25.22 -7.98
C ALA A 181 -16.54 25.74 -7.19
N ARG A 182 -17.67 25.02 -7.27
CA ARG A 182 -18.86 25.31 -6.48
C ARG A 182 -18.92 24.42 -5.25
N VAL A 183 -19.17 25.04 -4.10
CA VAL A 183 -19.49 24.34 -2.85
C VAL A 183 -21.00 24.20 -2.73
N LEU A 184 -21.51 22.96 -2.75
CA LEU A 184 -22.95 22.69 -2.71
C LEU A 184 -23.51 22.55 -1.28
N VAL A 185 -22.66 22.15 -0.33
CA VAL A 185 -22.95 22.08 1.11
C VAL A 185 -21.63 22.22 1.88
N GLY A 186 -21.68 22.76 3.09
CA GLY A 186 -20.51 22.90 3.97
C GLY A 186 -19.56 24.01 3.54
N GLY A 187 -18.26 23.71 3.54
CA GLY A 187 -17.19 24.62 3.10
C GLY A 187 -16.96 25.80 4.04
N HIS A 188 -17.11 25.59 5.34
CA HIS A 188 -16.84 26.59 6.37
C HIS A 188 -16.48 25.92 7.70
N ARG A 189 -15.72 26.65 8.52
CA ARG A 189 -15.50 26.28 9.93
C ARG A 189 -16.81 26.36 10.69
N ILE A 190 -17.06 25.39 11.57
CA ILE A 190 -18.18 25.47 12.50
C ILE A 190 -17.71 26.28 13.72
N PRO A 191 -18.34 27.41 14.05
CA PRO A 191 -17.94 28.23 15.19
C PRO A 191 -18.05 27.45 16.52
N GLY A 192 -17.08 27.64 17.40
CA GLY A 192 -17.09 27.03 18.73
C GLY A 192 -15.71 26.58 19.20
N ALA A 193 -15.68 25.83 20.30
CA ALA A 193 -14.47 25.18 20.78
C ALA A 193 -14.19 23.92 19.96
N GLY A 194 -12.92 23.69 19.60
CA GLY A 194 -12.49 22.54 18.81
C GLY A 194 -12.25 22.86 17.33
N TYR A 195 -11.76 21.87 16.58
CA TYR A 195 -11.31 22.04 15.19
C TYR A 195 -12.35 21.52 14.20
N PHE A 196 -13.55 22.09 14.24
CA PHE A 196 -14.67 21.63 13.43
C PHE A 196 -14.72 22.28 12.05
N TYR A 197 -14.88 21.45 11.02
CA TYR A 197 -15.13 21.87 9.65
C TYR A 197 -16.36 21.14 9.11
N ALA A 198 -17.27 21.87 8.45
CA ALA A 198 -18.48 21.28 7.92
C ALA A 198 -18.17 20.27 6.80
N PRO A 199 -18.75 19.05 6.82
CA PRO A 199 -18.70 18.14 5.67
C PRO A 199 -19.07 18.84 4.37
N THR A 200 -18.22 18.71 3.36
CA THR A 200 -18.28 19.58 2.17
C THR A 200 -18.38 18.77 0.89
N VAL A 201 -19.32 19.11 0.02
CA VAL A 201 -19.40 18.60 -1.36
C VAL A 201 -18.97 19.70 -2.32
N LEU A 202 -18.00 19.40 -3.18
CA LEU A 202 -17.52 20.30 -4.23
C LEU A 202 -17.81 19.72 -5.61
N VAL A 203 -18.24 20.58 -6.53
CA VAL A 203 -18.41 20.26 -7.96
C VAL A 203 -17.72 21.32 -8.80
N ASP A 204 -17.63 21.06 -10.11
CA ASP A 204 -16.88 21.91 -11.05
C ASP A 204 -15.41 22.08 -10.63
N VAL A 205 -14.86 21.04 -10.00
CA VAL A 205 -13.44 20.96 -9.64
C VAL A 205 -12.61 20.50 -10.84
N THR A 206 -11.40 21.03 -10.96
CA THR A 206 -10.47 20.67 -12.04
C THR A 206 -9.21 20.00 -11.49
N PRO A 207 -8.47 19.23 -12.32
CA PRO A 207 -7.24 18.54 -11.88
C PRO A 207 -6.14 19.46 -11.34
N GLU A 208 -6.18 20.77 -11.63
CA GLU A 208 -5.18 21.75 -11.20
C GLU A 208 -5.38 22.19 -9.75
N MET A 209 -6.62 22.12 -9.24
CA MET A 209 -6.99 22.55 -7.90
C MET A 209 -6.32 21.68 -6.83
N ARG A 210 -5.93 22.30 -5.71
CA ARG A 210 -5.22 21.59 -4.62
C ARG A 210 -6.05 20.44 -4.05
N VAL A 211 -7.36 20.62 -3.92
CA VAL A 211 -8.30 19.58 -3.45
C VAL A 211 -8.31 18.33 -4.34
N MET A 212 -7.83 18.38 -5.58
CA MET A 212 -7.71 17.23 -6.48
C MET A 212 -6.31 16.60 -6.50
N ARG A 213 -5.28 17.28 -5.95
CA ARG A 213 -3.87 16.87 -6.07
C ARG A 213 -3.17 16.57 -4.75
N GLU A 214 -3.53 17.28 -3.70
CA GLU A 214 -2.96 17.17 -2.37
C GLU A 214 -3.90 16.35 -1.50
N GLU A 215 -3.37 15.44 -0.69
CA GLU A 215 -4.17 14.73 0.33
C GLU A 215 -4.87 15.75 1.22
N THR A 216 -6.18 15.64 1.34
CA THR A 216 -7.01 16.53 2.16
C THR A 216 -6.92 16.11 3.60
N PHE A 217 -7.12 14.81 3.88
CA PHE A 217 -7.21 14.24 5.22
C PHE A 217 -8.28 14.96 6.07
N GLY A 218 -9.45 15.16 5.47
CA GLY A 218 -10.55 15.96 6.01
C GLY A 218 -11.86 15.71 5.26
N PRO A 219 -13.00 16.22 5.76
CA PRO A 219 -14.33 15.80 5.32
C PRO A 219 -14.78 16.52 4.03
N LEU A 220 -14.05 16.31 2.93
CA LEU A 220 -14.32 16.89 1.62
C LEU A 220 -14.62 15.81 0.58
N LEU A 221 -15.65 16.03 -0.24
CA LEU A 221 -16.06 15.17 -1.34
C LEU A 221 -16.12 15.96 -2.66
N PRO A 222 -15.00 16.06 -3.39
CA PRO A 222 -15.00 16.63 -4.73
C PRO A 222 -15.52 15.60 -5.76
N ILE A 223 -16.46 16.03 -6.60
CA ILE A 223 -17.13 15.20 -7.60
C ILE A 223 -16.92 15.77 -9.01
N VAL A 224 -16.38 14.93 -9.88
CA VAL A 224 -16.03 15.22 -11.28
C VAL A 224 -16.97 14.46 -12.21
N ARG A 225 -17.52 15.15 -13.20
CA ARG A 225 -18.28 14.52 -14.30
C ARG A 225 -17.30 13.96 -15.32
N VAL A 226 -17.55 12.74 -15.78
CA VAL A 226 -16.79 12.10 -16.88
C VAL A 226 -17.75 11.59 -17.96
N HIS A 227 -17.23 11.41 -19.18
CA HIS A 227 -18.00 10.98 -20.35
C HIS A 227 -17.72 9.53 -20.76
N SER A 228 -16.72 8.88 -20.15
CA SER A 228 -16.44 7.46 -20.36
C SER A 228 -15.74 6.82 -19.15
N MET A 229 -15.74 5.48 -19.09
CA MET A 229 -15.01 4.75 -18.04
C MET A 229 -13.49 4.78 -18.24
N ASP A 230 -13.02 4.91 -19.47
CA ASP A 230 -11.59 5.09 -19.76
C ASP A 230 -11.11 6.47 -19.28
N GLU A 231 -11.88 7.53 -19.50
CA GLU A 231 -11.59 8.86 -18.97
C GLU A 231 -11.55 8.87 -17.43
N ALA A 232 -12.53 8.23 -16.78
CA ALA A 232 -12.53 8.09 -15.32
C ALA A 232 -11.28 7.36 -14.82
N LEU A 233 -10.90 6.27 -15.48
CA LEU A 233 -9.74 5.48 -15.09
C LEU A 233 -8.43 6.24 -15.32
N GLU A 234 -8.30 6.95 -16.44
CA GLU A 234 -7.15 7.80 -16.73
C GLU A 234 -7.03 8.88 -15.66
N ALA A 235 -8.11 9.59 -15.34
CA ALA A 235 -8.12 10.60 -14.29
C ALA A 235 -7.84 10.01 -12.89
N ALA A 236 -8.40 8.84 -12.57
CA ALA A 236 -8.14 8.14 -11.30
C ALA A 236 -6.66 7.77 -11.15
N ASN A 237 -6.01 7.34 -12.23
CA ASN A 237 -4.60 6.98 -12.28
C ASN A 237 -3.65 8.17 -12.35
N GLN A 238 -4.15 9.40 -12.54
CA GLN A 238 -3.32 10.61 -12.46
C GLN A 238 -2.99 10.96 -11.01
N GLY A 239 -1.74 11.41 -10.79
CA GLY A 239 -1.22 11.83 -9.50
C GLY A 239 -0.05 10.96 -9.03
N ASN A 240 0.41 11.24 -7.81
CA ASN A 240 1.54 10.53 -7.21
C ASN A 240 1.11 9.48 -6.19
N TYR A 241 -0.17 9.44 -5.81
CA TYR A 241 -0.70 8.51 -4.82
C TYR A 241 -1.18 7.21 -5.48
N GLY A 242 -1.26 6.15 -4.70
CA GLY A 242 -1.64 4.82 -5.16
C GLY A 242 -1.99 3.89 -4.02
N LEU A 243 -2.76 4.34 -3.02
CA LEU A 243 -3.10 3.53 -1.86
C LEU A 243 -4.26 2.58 -2.17
N THR A 244 -5.49 3.07 -2.24
CA THR A 244 -6.65 2.28 -2.66
C THR A 244 -7.50 2.99 -3.72
N GLY A 245 -8.48 2.27 -4.25
CA GLY A 245 -9.48 2.82 -5.16
C GLY A 245 -10.74 1.98 -5.19
N SER A 246 -11.80 2.52 -5.76
CA SER A 246 -13.07 1.79 -5.90
C SER A 246 -13.76 2.02 -7.22
N ILE A 247 -14.52 1.00 -7.64
CA ILE A 247 -15.35 1.02 -8.83
C ILE A 247 -16.77 0.61 -8.43
N TRP A 248 -17.77 1.39 -8.86
CA TRP A 248 -19.16 1.18 -8.54
C TRP A 248 -19.93 0.90 -9.83
N THR A 249 -20.40 -0.34 -10.00
CA THR A 249 -21.04 -0.84 -11.22
C THR A 249 -21.78 -2.14 -10.94
N SER A 250 -22.90 -2.38 -11.64
CA SER A 250 -23.56 -3.69 -11.60
C SER A 250 -22.90 -4.71 -12.53
N ASN A 251 -22.11 -4.25 -13.50
CA ASN A 251 -21.36 -5.06 -14.46
C ASN A 251 -20.06 -5.60 -13.87
N LYS A 252 -20.07 -6.88 -13.51
CA LYS A 252 -18.91 -7.59 -12.94
C LYS A 252 -17.67 -7.56 -13.84
N GLN A 253 -17.86 -7.70 -15.16
CA GLN A 253 -16.75 -7.73 -16.11
C GLN A 253 -16.07 -6.36 -16.18
N LEU A 254 -16.87 -5.30 -16.28
CA LEU A 254 -16.36 -3.92 -16.26
C LEU A 254 -15.61 -3.63 -14.95
N GLY A 255 -16.20 -4.00 -13.80
CA GLY A 255 -15.58 -3.83 -12.49
C GLY A 255 -14.21 -4.53 -12.41
N TRP A 256 -14.12 -5.76 -12.92
CA TRP A 256 -12.87 -6.52 -12.94
C TRP A 256 -11.81 -5.90 -13.87
N GLU A 257 -12.20 -5.49 -15.06
CA GLU A 257 -11.31 -4.88 -16.06
C GLU A 257 -10.73 -3.55 -15.57
N LEU A 258 -11.58 -2.67 -15.03
CA LEU A 258 -11.14 -1.39 -14.46
C LEU A 258 -10.24 -1.61 -13.25
N ALA A 259 -10.57 -2.57 -12.37
CA ALA A 259 -9.79 -2.85 -11.18
C ALA A 259 -8.36 -3.32 -11.52
N HIS A 260 -8.21 -4.11 -12.58
CA HIS A 260 -6.90 -4.59 -13.02
C HIS A 260 -6.02 -3.48 -13.63
N ARG A 261 -6.64 -2.45 -14.20
CA ARG A 261 -5.95 -1.32 -14.85
C ARG A 261 -5.73 -0.13 -13.91
N MET A 262 -6.31 -0.14 -12.72
CA MET A 262 -6.15 0.94 -11.74
C MET A 262 -4.80 0.81 -11.02
N HIS A 263 -4.04 1.90 -10.93
CA HIS A 263 -2.68 1.92 -10.39
C HIS A 263 -2.66 2.22 -8.89
N VAL A 264 -3.16 1.28 -8.09
CA VAL A 264 -3.24 1.38 -6.63
C VAL A 264 -2.83 0.07 -5.94
N GLY A 265 -2.63 0.12 -4.63
CA GLY A 265 -2.28 -1.05 -3.81
C GLY A 265 -3.43 -2.04 -3.61
N GLY A 266 -4.67 -1.55 -3.56
CA GLY A 266 -5.89 -2.37 -3.46
C GLY A 266 -7.09 -1.71 -4.11
N VAL A 267 -7.95 -2.51 -4.75
CA VAL A 267 -9.18 -2.03 -5.40
C VAL A 267 -10.38 -2.80 -4.86
N ASN A 268 -11.47 -2.09 -4.57
CA ASN A 268 -12.75 -2.68 -4.22
C ASN A 268 -13.81 -2.38 -5.30
N VAL A 269 -14.66 -3.37 -5.60
CA VAL A 269 -15.80 -3.19 -6.51
C VAL A 269 -17.08 -3.20 -5.68
N ASN A 270 -17.88 -2.14 -5.77
CA ASN A 270 -19.10 -1.88 -4.97
C ASN A 270 -18.86 -1.80 -3.45
N ASP A 271 -17.64 -1.43 -3.08
CA ASP A 271 -17.18 -1.10 -1.74
C ASP A 271 -15.93 -0.20 -1.85
N HIS A 272 -15.39 0.29 -0.74
CA HIS A 272 -14.13 1.03 -0.70
C HIS A 272 -13.31 0.60 0.51
N ALA A 273 -11.99 0.47 0.39
CA ALA A 273 -11.08 0.12 1.49
C ALA A 273 -11.45 -1.08 2.40
N PHE A 274 -12.49 -1.88 2.08
CA PHE A 274 -13.00 -2.97 2.92
C PHE A 274 -11.95 -4.04 3.20
N HIS A 275 -10.98 -4.21 2.29
CA HIS A 275 -9.89 -5.15 2.45
C HIS A 275 -9.00 -4.85 3.66
N PHE A 276 -9.09 -3.66 4.28
CA PHE A 276 -8.51 -3.41 5.60
C PHE A 276 -9.01 -4.40 6.66
N ALA A 277 -10.30 -4.74 6.60
CA ALA A 277 -10.99 -5.62 7.55
C ALA A 277 -10.95 -7.10 7.15
N GLU A 278 -10.52 -7.42 5.93
CA GLU A 278 -10.38 -8.80 5.44
C GLU A 278 -9.07 -9.41 5.98
N PRO A 279 -9.12 -10.38 6.91
CA PRO A 279 -7.91 -10.90 7.55
C PRO A 279 -6.89 -11.52 6.59
N GLY A 280 -7.36 -12.04 5.46
CA GLY A 280 -6.51 -12.63 4.42
C GLY A 280 -5.87 -11.60 3.47
N ALA A 281 -6.38 -10.37 3.44
CA ALA A 281 -5.92 -9.34 2.52
C ALA A 281 -4.64 -8.66 3.03
N GLY A 282 -3.77 -8.31 2.08
CA GLY A 282 -2.68 -7.38 2.34
C GLY A 282 -3.18 -5.94 2.28
N TRP A 283 -2.61 -5.08 3.11
CA TRP A 283 -2.80 -3.64 3.09
C TRP A 283 -1.49 -2.96 2.63
N GLY A 284 -1.60 -1.89 1.87
CA GLY A 284 -0.47 -1.04 1.50
C GLY A 284 -0.46 -0.59 0.05
N GLY A 285 0.10 0.60 -0.18
CA GLY A 285 0.05 1.31 -1.46
C GLY A 285 1.19 1.00 -2.42
N ILE A 286 1.25 1.80 -3.49
CA ILE A 286 2.36 1.91 -4.44
C ILE A 286 2.70 3.38 -4.69
N GLY A 287 3.85 3.64 -5.32
CA GLY A 287 4.25 4.99 -5.71
C GLY A 287 4.44 5.92 -4.50
N GLY A 288 3.82 7.10 -4.53
CA GLY A 288 3.86 8.06 -3.43
C GLY A 288 3.13 7.61 -2.16
N SER A 289 2.23 6.63 -2.26
CA SER A 289 1.56 6.02 -1.09
C SER A 289 2.44 4.98 -0.38
N GLY A 290 3.69 4.81 -0.81
CA GLY A 290 4.69 3.98 -0.14
C GLY A 290 4.86 2.60 -0.76
N PHE A 291 5.36 1.66 0.04
CA PHE A 291 5.73 0.32 -0.40
C PHE A 291 5.84 -0.66 0.78
N GLY A 292 5.84 -1.95 0.45
CA GLY A 292 5.69 -3.04 1.42
C GLY A 292 4.22 -3.36 1.67
N ARG A 293 3.96 -4.39 2.48
CA ARG A 293 2.58 -4.76 2.85
C ARG A 293 2.45 -4.94 4.35
N THR A 294 1.34 -4.49 4.90
CA THR A 294 0.88 -4.86 6.24
C THR A 294 -0.31 -5.82 6.12
N HIS A 295 -0.74 -6.39 7.24
CA HIS A 295 -1.85 -7.35 7.32
C HIS A 295 -1.63 -8.66 6.54
N GLY A 296 -2.48 -9.65 6.81
CA GLY A 296 -2.47 -10.95 6.11
C GLY A 296 -1.12 -11.69 6.09
N PRO A 297 -0.98 -12.66 5.19
CA PRO A 297 0.28 -13.41 5.02
C PRO A 297 1.44 -12.53 4.56
N PHE A 298 1.19 -11.53 3.72
CA PHE A 298 2.24 -10.66 3.18
C PHE A 298 2.86 -9.77 4.27
N GLY A 299 2.05 -9.18 5.15
CA GLY A 299 2.54 -8.40 6.28
C GLY A 299 3.27 -9.25 7.31
N LEU A 300 2.90 -10.51 7.49
CA LEU A 300 3.69 -11.44 8.29
C LEU A 300 5.06 -11.71 7.65
N MET A 301 5.13 -11.86 6.33
CA MET A 301 6.38 -12.08 5.61
C MET A 301 7.33 -10.89 5.64
N GLU A 302 6.82 -9.65 5.76
CA GLU A 302 7.66 -8.47 6.03
C GLU A 302 8.41 -8.54 7.37
N MET A 303 7.94 -9.37 8.29
CA MET A 303 8.45 -9.51 9.66
C MET A 303 9.39 -10.70 9.83
N VAL A 304 9.76 -11.40 8.76
CA VAL A 304 10.70 -12.54 8.80
C VAL A 304 11.87 -12.36 7.84
N ASN A 305 12.93 -13.14 8.05
CA ASN A 305 14.07 -13.22 7.12
C ASN A 305 14.09 -14.59 6.43
N PRO A 306 13.77 -14.68 5.13
CA PRO A 306 13.92 -15.91 4.36
C PRO A 306 15.40 -16.33 4.29
N LYS A 307 15.72 -17.50 4.86
CA LYS A 307 17.09 -18.03 4.89
C LYS A 307 17.20 -19.25 3.96
N PHE A 308 18.00 -19.14 2.91
CA PHE A 308 18.37 -20.28 2.08
C PHE A 308 19.47 -21.10 2.76
N ILE A 309 19.27 -22.42 2.85
CA ILE A 309 20.26 -23.36 3.38
C ILE A 309 20.47 -24.45 2.33
N SER A 310 21.70 -24.56 1.83
CA SER A 310 22.14 -25.68 1.00
C SER A 310 23.06 -26.55 1.84
N VAL A 311 22.75 -27.85 1.88
CA VAL A 311 23.56 -28.84 2.60
C VAL A 311 24.06 -29.86 1.60
N ASP A 312 25.37 -29.90 1.41
CA ASP A 312 26.03 -30.97 0.66
C ASP A 312 26.71 -31.93 1.65
N MET A 313 26.14 -33.13 1.78
CA MET A 313 26.66 -34.19 2.64
C MET A 313 27.63 -35.13 1.92
N ARG A 314 28.06 -34.83 0.68
CA ARG A 314 29.04 -35.65 -0.04
C ARG A 314 30.42 -35.54 0.61
N SER A 315 30.95 -36.64 1.12
CA SER A 315 32.33 -36.74 1.57
C SER A 315 33.29 -37.00 0.40
N ASN A 316 34.43 -36.30 0.34
CA ASN A 316 35.52 -36.51 -0.64
C ASN A 316 35.14 -36.34 -2.13
N ALA A 317 34.03 -35.66 -2.45
CA ALA A 317 33.68 -35.31 -3.82
C ALA A 317 34.11 -33.86 -4.12
N LEU A 318 34.88 -33.66 -5.18
CA LEU A 318 35.17 -32.31 -5.69
C LEU A 318 34.11 -31.95 -6.73
N ASP A 319 33.53 -30.76 -6.62
CA ASP A 319 32.62 -30.30 -7.66
C ASP A 319 33.37 -30.05 -8.98
N ALA A 320 32.65 -30.30 -10.07
CA ALA A 320 33.22 -30.25 -11.40
C ALA A 320 33.73 -28.84 -11.77
N TRP A 321 33.16 -27.79 -11.19
CA TRP A 321 33.56 -26.39 -11.42
C TRP A 321 34.64 -25.87 -10.44
N TRP A 322 35.01 -26.63 -9.41
CA TRP A 322 36.05 -26.22 -8.43
C TRP A 322 37.47 -26.35 -8.98
N TYR A 323 38.46 -25.64 -8.46
CA TYR A 323 39.84 -25.66 -8.97
C TYR A 323 40.45 -27.05 -9.26
N PRO A 324 41.44 -27.13 -10.17
CA PRO A 324 42.06 -26.03 -10.93
C PRO A 324 41.25 -25.60 -12.16
N TYR A 325 41.47 -24.40 -12.70
CA TYR A 325 40.86 -23.96 -13.97
C TYR A 325 41.74 -24.36 -15.15
N ASN A 326 41.71 -25.64 -15.50
CA ASN A 326 42.49 -26.20 -16.60
C ASN A 326 41.63 -26.37 -17.88
N GLU A 327 42.27 -26.73 -18.99
CA GLU A 327 41.58 -26.97 -20.27
C GLU A 327 40.45 -27.99 -20.14
N GLN A 328 40.57 -28.95 -19.23
CA GLN A 328 39.52 -29.94 -18.96
C GLN A 328 38.25 -29.28 -18.39
N LEU A 329 38.36 -28.26 -17.54
CA LEU A 329 37.18 -27.49 -17.09
C LEU A 329 36.56 -26.70 -18.23
N VAL A 330 37.37 -25.98 -19.00
CA VAL A 330 36.88 -25.17 -20.14
C VAL A 330 36.15 -26.06 -21.14
N HIS A 331 36.71 -27.24 -21.41
CA HIS A 331 36.12 -28.25 -22.26
C HIS A 331 34.80 -28.80 -21.69
N LEU A 332 34.76 -29.11 -20.40
CA LEU A 332 33.54 -29.51 -19.70
C LEU A 332 32.45 -28.43 -19.82
N LEU A 333 32.73 -27.18 -19.48
CA LEU A 333 31.74 -26.09 -19.51
C LEU A 333 31.25 -25.81 -20.93
N ARG A 334 32.17 -25.69 -21.90
CA ARG A 334 31.83 -25.43 -23.32
C ARG A 334 30.93 -26.51 -23.89
N ASN A 335 31.26 -27.77 -23.65
CA ASN A 335 30.46 -28.87 -24.18
C ASN A 335 29.16 -29.07 -23.39
N SER A 336 29.11 -28.73 -22.10
CA SER A 336 27.85 -28.71 -21.33
C SER A 336 26.88 -27.67 -21.89
N MET A 337 27.35 -26.46 -22.19
CA MET A 337 26.53 -25.42 -22.84
C MET A 337 26.07 -25.85 -24.24
N ARG A 338 26.94 -26.47 -25.05
CA ARG A 338 26.58 -27.00 -26.38
C ARG A 338 25.58 -28.14 -26.30
N LEU A 339 25.66 -28.99 -25.28
CA LEU A 339 24.71 -30.08 -25.07
C LEU A 339 23.33 -29.55 -24.69
N LEU A 340 23.26 -28.59 -23.77
CA LEU A 340 21.99 -28.03 -23.26
C LEU A 340 21.32 -27.08 -24.25
N TYR A 341 22.10 -26.17 -24.85
CA TYR A 341 21.58 -25.04 -25.62
C TYR A 341 22.02 -25.01 -27.08
N GLY A 342 22.91 -25.93 -27.50
CA GLY A 342 23.38 -25.99 -28.87
C GLY A 342 22.35 -26.59 -29.84
N PRO A 343 22.52 -26.39 -31.16
CA PRO A 343 21.69 -27.02 -32.19
C PRO A 343 21.68 -28.54 -32.05
N GLY A 344 20.53 -29.19 -32.29
CA GLY A 344 20.33 -30.63 -32.07
C GLY A 344 21.41 -31.52 -32.71
N ALA A 345 21.88 -31.18 -33.92
CA ALA A 345 22.94 -31.92 -34.62
C ALA A 345 24.30 -31.92 -33.92
N ARG A 346 24.59 -30.92 -33.05
CA ARG A 346 25.85 -30.80 -32.32
C ARG A 346 25.80 -31.41 -30.91
N ARG A 347 24.60 -31.74 -30.41
CA ARG A 347 24.41 -32.29 -29.06
C ARG A 347 25.02 -33.69 -28.88
N PRO A 348 24.92 -34.64 -29.83
CA PRO A 348 25.58 -35.96 -29.69
C PRO A 348 27.10 -35.84 -29.57
N TRP A 349 27.70 -34.95 -30.37
CA TRP A 349 29.14 -34.67 -30.33
C TRP A 349 29.57 -33.99 -29.03
N ALA A 350 28.76 -33.06 -28.52
CA ALA A 350 28.99 -32.43 -27.22
C ALA A 350 28.89 -33.44 -26.07
N LEU A 351 27.92 -34.36 -26.12
CA LEU A 351 27.78 -35.44 -25.13
C LEU A 351 28.99 -36.38 -25.14
N LEU A 352 29.41 -36.83 -26.32
CA LEU A 352 30.61 -37.67 -26.46
C LEU A 352 31.85 -36.96 -25.92
N SER A 353 32.00 -35.67 -26.24
CA SER A 353 33.10 -34.83 -25.76
C SER A 353 33.11 -34.68 -24.23
N LEU A 354 31.94 -34.67 -23.58
CA LEU A 354 31.83 -34.65 -22.13
C LEU A 354 32.24 -35.99 -21.51
N MET A 355 31.86 -37.11 -22.12
CA MET A 355 32.20 -38.46 -21.64
C MET A 355 33.70 -38.78 -21.75
N LEU A 356 34.40 -38.15 -22.70
CA LEU A 356 35.86 -38.31 -22.88
C LEU A 356 36.68 -37.39 -21.98
N ASN A 357 36.04 -36.45 -21.27
CA ASN A 357 36.73 -35.51 -20.42
C ASN A 357 37.00 -36.13 -19.03
N THR A 358 38.28 -36.26 -18.67
CA THR A 358 38.76 -36.86 -17.42
C THR A 358 38.17 -36.21 -16.18
N ARG A 359 37.97 -34.90 -16.21
CA ARG A 359 37.37 -34.15 -15.11
C ARG A 359 35.88 -34.44 -14.96
N THR A 360 35.14 -34.59 -16.06
CA THR A 360 33.76 -35.12 -16.03
C THR A 360 33.75 -36.48 -15.33
N LEU A 361 34.64 -37.39 -15.74
CA LEU A 361 34.68 -38.76 -15.22
C LEU A 361 35.05 -38.82 -13.73
N GLN A 362 35.96 -37.97 -13.27
CA GLN A 362 36.40 -37.94 -11.87
C GLN A 362 35.42 -37.25 -10.92
N ARG A 363 34.68 -36.25 -11.41
CA ARG A 363 33.91 -35.33 -10.54
C ARG A 363 32.41 -35.39 -10.73
N ILE A 364 31.93 -36.04 -11.80
CA ILE A 364 30.51 -36.17 -12.09
C ILE A 364 30.14 -37.65 -12.10
N ASN A 365 29.17 -38.02 -11.26
CA ASN A 365 28.57 -39.35 -11.34
C ASN A 365 27.69 -39.43 -12.59
N ILE A 366 28.22 -40.02 -13.67
CA ILE A 366 27.56 -40.09 -14.98
C ILE A 366 26.23 -40.83 -14.92
N ALA A 367 26.10 -41.86 -14.08
CA ALA A 367 24.85 -42.60 -13.92
C ALA A 367 23.74 -41.72 -13.32
N ARG A 368 24.07 -40.91 -12.29
CA ARG A 368 23.13 -39.94 -11.71
C ARG A 368 22.82 -38.80 -12.68
N PHE A 369 23.83 -38.31 -13.42
CA PHE A 369 23.65 -37.28 -14.43
C PHE A 369 22.71 -37.73 -15.55
N ALA A 370 22.91 -38.94 -16.09
CA ALA A 370 22.04 -39.52 -17.12
C ALA A 370 20.61 -39.76 -16.62
N ALA A 371 20.44 -40.18 -15.36
CA ALA A 371 19.12 -40.35 -14.74
C ALA A 371 18.40 -39.01 -14.54
N ALA A 372 19.11 -37.95 -14.16
CA ALA A 372 18.56 -36.60 -14.05
C ALA A 372 18.19 -36.00 -15.42
N PHE A 373 19.06 -36.19 -16.42
CA PHE A 373 18.85 -35.69 -17.78
C PHE A 373 17.61 -36.31 -18.46
N ARG A 374 17.34 -37.60 -18.21
CA ARG A 374 16.12 -38.28 -18.70
C ARG A 374 14.82 -37.77 -18.08
N LYS A 375 14.86 -37.11 -16.92
CA LYS A 375 13.68 -36.47 -16.32
C LYS A 375 13.43 -35.04 -16.84
N TRP A 376 14.42 -34.48 -17.54
CA TRP A 376 14.42 -33.10 -18.02
C TRP A 376 14.03 -33.00 -19.51
N LEU A 377 14.23 -34.08 -20.25
CA LEU A 377 13.57 -34.37 -21.54
C LEU A 377 12.19 -34.94 -21.28
#